data_AF-A0A7L9QDK9-F1
#
_entry.id   AF-A0A7L9QDK9-F1
#
_cell.length_a   1.000
_cell.length_b   1.000
_cell.length_c   1.000
_cell.angle_alpha   90.00
_cell.angle_beta   90.00
_cell.angle_gamma   90.00
#
_symmetry.space_group_name_H-M   'P 1'
#
loop_
_entity.id
_entity.type
_entity.pdbx_description
1 polymer ?
#
loop_
_entity_poly.entity_id
_entity_poly.type
_entity_poly.pdbx_seq_one_letter_code
_entity_poly.pdbx_strand_id
1 'polypeptide(L)'
;MTPILAFAVLGFIAGAHAQASQGSTDTTYYPYLESLTICTPINIYINSSTDGKYAVTVDADPAVRKALLITYQGKGLGIESFGDFQSSNPIKITFSLPPGILQYIEADYTNSDIAIDTSFSKAKGEIANNGNGRIIVSKGMDGDLVKVSTVGSGDVVINGAGQYTEIFSAGSGNRYLSGFKGQINVKHDGSGAVYINPSSDTVNIGGVNTGSGAVSYAQGNCTVRKDPDAGPPMVGDACTKVSSVSVPKQTVYWTCGIAVKGDYACGGGGLGGPPSISSIPCSTQQNGLVMMTTQTS
;
A
#
# COMPACT_ATOMS: atom_id res chain seq x y z
N MET A 1 68.41 40.76 -31.00
CA MET A 1 66.97 41.04 -30.83
C MET A 1 66.24 39.72 -31.04
N THR A 2 65.86 39.08 -29.95
CA THR A 2 65.21 37.77 -29.89
C THR A 2 63.75 37.97 -29.49
N PRO A 3 62.75 37.41 -30.20
CA PRO A 3 61.38 37.50 -29.75
C PRO A 3 61.08 36.39 -28.74
N ILE A 4 60.49 36.79 -27.61
CA ILE A 4 59.96 35.90 -26.57
C ILE A 4 58.55 35.50 -26.98
N LEU A 5 58.31 34.21 -27.21
CA LEU A 5 56.97 33.63 -27.37
C LEU A 5 56.32 33.52 -25.97
N ALA A 6 55.22 34.23 -25.76
CA ALA A 6 54.36 34.06 -24.59
C ALA A 6 53.30 32.98 -24.87
N PHE A 7 53.36 31.87 -24.14
CA PHE A 7 52.30 30.86 -24.10
C PHE A 7 51.20 31.32 -23.12
N ALA A 8 50.01 31.60 -23.65
CA ALA A 8 48.81 31.80 -22.84
C ALA A 8 48.18 30.43 -22.53
N VAL A 9 48.21 30.03 -21.26
CA VAL A 9 47.50 28.86 -20.75
C VAL A 9 46.06 29.26 -20.42
N LEU A 10 45.12 28.85 -21.27
CA LEU A 10 43.67 28.93 -20.99
C LEU A 10 43.27 27.76 -20.08
N GLY A 11 43.05 28.06 -18.81
CA GLY A 11 42.42 27.14 -17.87
C GLY A 11 40.91 27.05 -18.11
N PHE A 12 40.43 25.91 -18.60
CA PHE A 12 39.01 25.57 -18.57
C PHE A 12 38.66 25.00 -17.19
N ILE A 13 37.94 25.77 -16.37
CA ILE A 13 37.23 25.23 -15.20
C ILE A 13 35.89 24.70 -15.71
N ALA A 14 35.82 23.39 -15.97
CA ALA A 14 34.56 22.71 -16.25
C ALA A 14 33.78 22.52 -14.94
N GLY A 15 32.97 23.52 -14.58
CA GLY A 15 31.96 23.38 -13.54
C GLY A 15 30.82 22.51 -14.05
N ALA A 16 30.87 21.20 -13.77
CA ALA A 16 29.74 20.31 -13.96
C ALA A 16 28.66 20.63 -12.92
N HIS A 17 27.82 21.64 -13.22
CA HIS A 17 26.53 21.76 -12.56
C HIS A 17 25.68 20.58 -13.01
N ALA A 18 25.51 19.59 -12.14
CA ALA A 18 24.49 18.57 -12.30
C ALA A 18 23.13 19.28 -12.40
N GLN A 19 22.61 19.45 -13.61
CA GLN A 19 21.21 19.79 -13.80
C GLN A 19 20.42 18.65 -13.17
N ALA A 20 19.74 18.96 -12.07
CA ALA A 20 18.72 18.07 -11.53
C ALA A 20 17.76 17.75 -12.67
N SER A 21 17.79 16.50 -13.13
CA SER A 21 16.79 15.96 -14.06
C SER A 21 15.43 16.21 -13.44
N GLN A 22 14.72 17.23 -13.90
CA GLN A 22 13.36 17.48 -13.47
C GLN A 22 12.53 16.27 -13.86
N GLY A 23 11.90 15.64 -12.86
CA GLY A 23 10.98 14.53 -13.07
C GLY A 23 9.98 14.87 -14.19
N SER A 24 9.68 13.89 -15.01
CA SER A 24 8.66 14.00 -16.05
C SER A 24 7.38 13.43 -15.47
N THR A 25 6.31 14.21 -15.52
CA THR A 25 4.97 13.74 -15.17
C THR A 25 4.27 13.20 -16.41
N ASP A 26 3.77 11.96 -16.33
CA ASP A 26 2.92 11.34 -17.34
C ASP A 26 1.53 11.07 -16.75
N THR A 27 0.47 11.26 -17.53
CA THR A 27 -0.91 11.01 -17.11
C THR A 27 -1.65 10.25 -18.20
N THR A 28 -2.09 9.04 -17.89
CA THR A 28 -2.89 8.21 -18.78
C THR A 28 -4.32 8.10 -18.26
N TYR A 29 -5.29 8.27 -19.16
CA TYR A 29 -6.72 8.15 -18.85
C TYR A 29 -7.28 6.79 -19.29
N TYR A 30 -8.22 6.28 -18.51
CA TYR A 30 -8.88 5.00 -18.76
C TYR A 30 -10.40 5.20 -18.85
N PRO A 31 -11.10 4.36 -19.63
CA PRO A 31 -12.55 4.49 -19.76
C PRO A 31 -13.28 4.14 -18.47
N TYR A 32 -12.80 3.14 -17.71
CA TYR A 32 -13.40 2.70 -16.46
C TYR A 32 -12.42 1.85 -15.63
N LEU A 33 -12.39 2.01 -14.31
CA LEU A 33 -11.50 1.27 -13.41
C LEU A 33 -12.23 0.98 -12.09
N GLU A 34 -12.31 -0.30 -11.72
CA GLU A 34 -12.88 -0.74 -10.42
C GLU A 34 -11.97 -1.68 -9.61
N SER A 35 -10.86 -2.13 -10.20
CA SER A 35 -9.89 -3.00 -9.53
C SER A 35 -8.44 -2.62 -9.83
N LEU A 36 -7.56 -2.75 -8.83
CA LEU A 36 -6.12 -2.55 -8.98
C LEU A 36 -5.34 -3.77 -8.48
N THR A 37 -4.33 -4.16 -9.24
CA THR A 37 -3.32 -5.13 -8.82
C THR A 37 -1.96 -4.43 -8.83
N ILE A 38 -1.26 -4.43 -7.71
CA ILE A 38 -0.06 -3.63 -7.46
C ILE A 38 1.10 -4.55 -7.13
N CYS A 39 2.08 -4.60 -8.02
CA CYS A 39 3.26 -5.47 -7.94
C CYS A 39 4.50 -4.64 -8.23
N THR A 40 4.76 -3.67 -7.36
CA THR A 40 5.90 -2.77 -7.48
C THR A 40 6.43 -2.43 -6.08
N PRO A 41 7.72 -2.13 -5.92
CA PRO A 41 8.28 -1.71 -4.64
C PRO A 41 8.11 -0.20 -4.40
N ILE A 42 7.26 0.47 -5.18
CA ILE A 42 7.03 1.90 -5.13
C ILE A 42 5.69 2.16 -4.43
N ASN A 43 5.70 3.07 -3.46
CA ASN A 43 4.51 3.46 -2.71
C ASN A 43 3.47 4.10 -3.62
N ILE A 44 2.21 3.73 -3.42
CA ILE A 44 1.09 4.11 -4.28
C ILE A 44 0.10 4.97 -3.48
N TYR A 45 -0.41 6.01 -4.14
CA TYR A 45 -1.56 6.78 -3.65
C TYR A 45 -2.77 6.55 -4.56
N ILE A 46 -3.92 6.30 -3.97
CA ILE A 46 -5.18 6.10 -4.67
C ILE A 46 -6.16 7.14 -4.12
N ASN A 47 -6.69 8.03 -4.96
CA ASN A 47 -7.52 9.14 -4.52
C ASN A 47 -8.81 9.29 -5.33
N SER A 48 -9.77 10.00 -4.74
CA SER A 48 -10.99 10.37 -5.47
C SER A 48 -10.67 11.38 -6.58
N SER A 49 -11.08 11.10 -7.81
CA SER A 49 -11.01 12.09 -8.89
C SER A 49 -12.06 13.18 -8.67
N THR A 50 -11.67 14.43 -8.93
CA THR A 50 -12.55 15.60 -8.82
C THR A 50 -13.32 15.87 -10.12
N ASP A 51 -12.85 15.34 -11.24
CA ASP A 51 -13.44 15.50 -12.57
C ASP A 51 -14.21 14.26 -13.05
N GLY A 52 -14.37 13.25 -12.17
CA GLY A 52 -15.07 12.01 -12.49
C GLY A 52 -14.34 11.08 -13.46
N LYS A 53 -13.06 11.35 -13.76
CA LYS A 53 -12.26 10.51 -14.66
C LYS A 53 -11.49 9.43 -13.92
N TYR A 54 -11.02 8.46 -14.68
CA TYR A 54 -10.09 7.43 -14.24
C TYR A 54 -8.72 7.74 -14.85
N ALA A 55 -7.71 7.93 -14.01
CA ALA A 55 -6.37 8.30 -14.46
C ALA A 55 -5.27 7.65 -13.62
N VAL A 56 -4.13 7.41 -14.26
CA VAL A 56 -2.87 7.10 -13.58
C VAL A 56 -1.88 8.19 -13.90
N THR A 57 -1.30 8.78 -12.85
CA THR A 57 -0.26 9.81 -12.95
C THR A 57 1.04 9.28 -12.38
N VAL A 58 2.12 9.35 -13.16
CA VAL A 58 3.47 8.93 -12.76
C VAL A 58 4.41 10.12 -12.87
N ASP A 59 4.91 10.60 -11.74
CA ASP A 59 5.96 11.63 -11.62
C ASP A 59 7.23 10.95 -11.11
N ALA A 60 8.19 10.71 -12.00
CA ALA A 60 9.38 9.91 -11.70
C ALA A 60 10.55 10.21 -12.67
N ASP A 61 11.72 9.69 -12.34
CA ASP A 61 12.87 9.64 -13.25
C ASP A 61 12.53 8.79 -14.50
N PRO A 62 13.05 9.13 -15.70
CA PRO A 62 12.79 8.35 -16.92
C PRO A 62 13.13 6.86 -16.81
N ALA A 63 14.17 6.51 -16.03
CA ALA A 63 14.57 5.13 -15.81
C ALA A 63 13.49 4.33 -15.04
N VAL A 64 12.95 4.91 -13.97
CA VAL A 64 11.83 4.33 -13.21
C VAL A 64 10.63 4.15 -14.13
N ARG A 65 10.30 5.19 -14.89
CA ARG A 65 9.13 5.23 -15.76
C ARG A 65 9.20 4.17 -16.88
N LYS A 66 10.41 3.91 -17.40
CA LYS A 66 10.67 2.83 -18.35
C LYS A 66 10.57 1.43 -17.73
N ALA A 67 10.90 1.31 -16.44
CA ALA A 67 10.79 0.05 -15.70
C ALA A 67 9.34 -0.29 -15.32
N LEU A 68 8.46 0.70 -15.20
CA LEU A 68 7.05 0.48 -14.88
C LEU A 68 6.28 -0.05 -16.09
N LEU A 69 5.55 -1.15 -15.89
CA LEU A 69 4.54 -1.63 -16.83
C LEU A 69 3.16 -1.42 -16.20
N ILE A 70 2.30 -0.70 -16.91
CA ILE A 70 0.90 -0.50 -16.53
C ILE A 70 0.02 -1.20 -17.56
N THR A 71 -0.70 -2.22 -17.12
CA THR A 71 -1.56 -3.04 -17.98
C THR A 71 -3.02 -2.82 -17.61
N TYR A 72 -3.85 -2.47 -18.59
CA TYR A 72 -5.29 -2.35 -18.41
C TYR A 72 -6.02 -3.49 -19.12
N GLN A 73 -6.79 -4.27 -18.37
CA GLN A 73 -7.55 -5.40 -18.90
C GLN A 73 -8.96 -5.45 -18.30
N GLY A 74 -9.96 -5.42 -19.17
CA GLY A 74 -11.36 -5.39 -18.74
C GLY A 74 -11.68 -4.12 -17.98
N LYS A 75 -11.82 -4.23 -16.65
CA LYS A 75 -12.08 -3.10 -15.73
C LYS A 75 -11.01 -2.96 -14.64
N GLY A 76 -9.94 -3.74 -14.76
CA GLY A 76 -8.82 -3.75 -13.81
C GLY A 76 -7.56 -3.17 -14.42
N LEU A 77 -6.71 -2.64 -13.56
CA LEU A 77 -5.39 -2.15 -13.92
C LEU A 77 -4.33 -2.79 -13.04
N GLY A 78 -3.34 -3.41 -13.68
CA GLY A 78 -2.14 -3.95 -13.04
C GLY A 78 -0.96 -3.00 -13.20
N ILE A 79 -0.19 -2.79 -12.13
CA ILE A 79 1.10 -2.10 -12.18
C ILE A 79 2.21 -3.03 -11.72
N GLU A 80 3.24 -3.13 -12.55
CA GLU A 80 4.41 -3.99 -12.37
C GLU A 80 5.68 -3.17 -12.54
N SER A 81 6.82 -3.65 -12.03
CA SER A 81 8.13 -3.07 -12.35
C SER A 81 9.11 -4.12 -12.84
N PHE A 82 9.70 -3.91 -14.00
CA PHE A 82 10.61 -4.82 -14.67
C PHE A 82 12.00 -4.22 -14.81
N GLY A 83 13.01 -5.05 -14.55
CA GLY A 83 14.41 -4.71 -14.64
C GLY A 83 14.91 -3.79 -13.52
N ASP A 84 16.21 -3.54 -13.58
CA ASP A 84 16.90 -2.74 -12.57
C ASP A 84 16.67 -1.25 -12.80
N PHE A 85 16.42 -0.52 -11.72
CA PHE A 85 16.38 0.94 -11.75
C PHE A 85 16.85 1.53 -10.43
N GLN A 86 17.23 2.81 -10.48
CA GLN A 86 17.53 3.59 -9.29
C GLN A 86 16.99 5.00 -9.44
N SER A 87 16.55 5.60 -8.34
CA SER A 87 16.07 6.98 -8.29
C SER A 87 16.44 7.60 -6.96
N SER A 88 17.20 8.68 -7.00
CA SER A 88 17.38 9.55 -5.83
C SER A 88 16.23 10.54 -5.70
N ASN A 89 15.45 10.77 -6.76
CA ASN A 89 14.29 11.66 -6.74
C ASN A 89 13.04 10.96 -6.19
N PRO A 90 12.08 11.70 -5.59
CA PRO A 90 10.78 11.15 -5.23
C PRO A 90 10.06 10.56 -6.44
N ILE A 91 9.48 9.38 -6.27
CA ILE A 91 8.64 8.69 -7.24
C ILE A 91 7.20 8.80 -6.75
N LYS A 92 6.33 9.43 -7.54
CA LYS A 92 4.90 9.56 -7.22
C LYS A 92 4.06 8.83 -8.23
N ILE A 93 3.30 7.84 -7.75
CA ILE A 93 2.32 7.11 -8.55
C ILE A 93 0.95 7.32 -7.93
N THR A 94 0.07 7.98 -8.67
CA THR A 94 -1.29 8.29 -8.22
C THR A 94 -2.31 7.63 -9.14
N PHE A 95 -3.24 6.89 -8.55
CA PHE A 95 -4.46 6.41 -9.21
C PHE A 95 -5.62 7.29 -8.80
N SER A 96 -6.27 7.93 -9.77
CA SER A 96 -7.45 8.75 -9.54
C SER A 96 -8.67 8.08 -10.14
N LEU A 97 -9.75 7.97 -9.37
CA LEU A 97 -11.01 7.36 -9.79
C LEU A 97 -12.20 7.98 -9.05
N PRO A 98 -13.41 7.98 -9.63
CA PRO A 98 -14.58 8.49 -8.93
C PRO A 98 -14.81 7.76 -7.59
N PRO A 99 -15.29 8.47 -6.56
CA PRO A 99 -15.58 7.85 -5.27
C PRO A 99 -16.68 6.80 -5.41
N GLY A 100 -16.57 5.71 -4.66
CA GLY A 100 -17.60 4.67 -4.61
C GLY A 100 -17.56 3.67 -5.76
N ILE A 101 -16.50 3.68 -6.58
CA ILE A 101 -16.34 2.73 -7.69
C ILE A 101 -15.35 1.61 -7.36
N LEU A 102 -14.36 1.88 -6.52
CA LEU A 102 -13.32 0.90 -6.18
C LEU A 102 -13.93 -0.34 -5.51
N GLN A 103 -13.65 -1.53 -6.04
CA GLN A 103 -14.17 -2.79 -5.51
C GLN A 103 -13.07 -3.73 -5.04
N TYR A 104 -11.88 -3.68 -5.63
CA TYR A 104 -10.82 -4.63 -5.36
C TYR A 104 -9.45 -3.96 -5.42
N ILE A 105 -8.62 -4.20 -4.39
CA ILE A 105 -7.20 -3.89 -4.39
C ILE A 105 -6.45 -5.16 -4.04
N GLU A 106 -5.47 -5.51 -4.85
CA GLU A 106 -4.50 -6.54 -4.55
C GLU A 106 -3.10 -5.96 -4.57
N ALA A 107 -2.38 -6.17 -3.49
CA ALA A 107 -0.96 -5.89 -3.39
C ALA A 107 -0.25 -7.24 -3.40
N ASP A 108 0.28 -7.64 -4.56
CA ASP A 108 0.92 -8.94 -4.72
C ASP A 108 2.40 -8.78 -4.97
N TYR A 109 3.19 -9.61 -4.29
CA TYR A 109 4.65 -9.60 -4.35
C TYR A 109 5.31 -8.22 -4.14
N THR A 110 4.59 -7.25 -3.58
CA THR A 110 5.05 -5.86 -3.42
C THR A 110 6.04 -5.70 -2.25
N ASN A 111 6.71 -4.56 -2.19
CA ASN A 111 7.37 -4.06 -0.98
C ASN A 111 7.11 -2.55 -0.90
N SER A 112 5.84 -2.19 -0.70
CA SER A 112 5.39 -0.81 -0.77
C SER A 112 4.22 -0.53 0.18
N ASP A 113 4.08 0.73 0.56
CA ASP A 113 2.89 1.23 1.22
C ASP A 113 1.87 1.72 0.17
N ILE A 114 0.61 1.35 0.36
CA ILE A 114 -0.52 1.76 -0.48
C ILE A 114 -1.48 2.58 0.37
N ALA A 115 -1.62 3.86 0.03
CA ALA A 115 -2.57 4.77 0.67
C ALA A 115 -3.81 4.95 -0.21
N ILE A 116 -4.99 4.68 0.36
CA ILE A 116 -6.28 4.76 -0.31
C ILE A 116 -7.13 5.84 0.37
N ASP A 117 -7.29 6.95 -0.33
CA ASP A 117 -8.03 8.14 0.05
C ASP A 117 -9.21 8.38 -0.91
N THR A 118 -9.93 7.29 -1.17
CA THR A 118 -11.21 7.25 -1.88
C THR A 118 -12.11 6.20 -1.22
N SER A 119 -13.43 6.29 -1.45
CA SER A 119 -14.38 5.31 -0.93
C SER A 119 -14.53 4.13 -1.88
N PHE A 120 -14.72 2.94 -1.30
CA PHE A 120 -15.08 1.73 -2.04
C PHE A 120 -16.56 1.73 -2.44
N SER A 121 -16.92 0.85 -3.36
CA SER A 121 -18.32 0.58 -3.74
C SER A 121 -19.14 0.07 -2.56
N LYS A 122 -20.40 0.49 -2.52
CA LYS A 122 -21.36 0.06 -1.50
C LYS A 122 -21.68 -1.43 -1.58
N ALA A 123 -21.61 -2.03 -2.76
CA ALA A 123 -21.95 -3.45 -2.90
C ALA A 123 -20.83 -4.35 -2.36
N LYS A 124 -19.57 -4.00 -2.63
CA LYS A 124 -18.41 -4.81 -2.29
C LYS A 124 -17.15 -3.95 -2.21
N GLY A 125 -16.35 -4.18 -1.19
CA GLY A 125 -14.95 -3.75 -1.14
C GLY A 125 -14.06 -4.90 -0.70
N GLU A 126 -12.97 -5.15 -1.42
CA GLU A 126 -12.03 -6.21 -1.14
C GLU A 126 -10.59 -5.72 -1.21
N ILE A 127 -9.80 -6.15 -0.23
CA ILE A 127 -8.37 -5.88 -0.12
C ILE A 127 -7.66 -7.22 0.06
N ALA A 128 -6.68 -7.48 -0.78
CA ALA A 128 -5.74 -8.58 -0.64
C ALA A 128 -4.32 -8.03 -0.51
N ASN A 129 -3.66 -8.31 0.61
CA ASN A 129 -2.24 -8.01 0.81
C ASN A 129 -1.44 -9.32 0.85
N ASN A 130 -0.88 -9.67 -0.30
CA ASN A 130 -0.06 -10.86 -0.53
C ASN A 130 1.44 -10.53 -0.58
N GLY A 131 1.79 -9.24 -0.66
CA GLY A 131 3.17 -8.75 -0.66
C GLY A 131 3.69 -8.30 0.72
N ASN A 132 4.68 -7.43 0.69
CA ASN A 132 5.23 -6.75 1.86
C ASN A 132 4.83 -5.28 1.85
N GLY A 133 4.58 -4.73 3.04
CA GLY A 133 4.22 -3.33 3.22
C GLY A 133 2.76 -3.12 3.60
N ARG A 134 2.36 -1.86 3.77
CA ARG A 134 1.11 -1.52 4.45
C ARG A 134 0.02 -1.11 3.47
N ILE A 135 -1.23 -1.49 3.74
CA ILE A 135 -2.39 -0.95 3.04
C ILE A 135 -3.21 -0.11 4.02
N ILE A 136 -3.46 1.14 3.66
CA ILE A 136 -4.15 2.12 4.50
C ILE A 136 -5.36 2.66 3.75
N VAL A 137 -6.56 2.48 4.30
CA VAL A 137 -7.80 3.04 3.78
C VAL A 137 -8.31 4.14 4.70
N SER A 138 -8.17 5.39 4.27
CA SER A 138 -8.52 6.57 5.07
C SER A 138 -10.00 6.91 5.02
N LYS A 139 -10.64 6.81 3.83
CA LYS A 139 -12.00 7.31 3.56
C LYS A 139 -13.14 6.30 3.68
N GLY A 140 -12.91 5.12 4.24
CA GLY A 140 -13.98 4.16 4.48
C GLY A 140 -14.08 3.04 3.44
N MET A 141 -14.18 1.80 3.92
CA MET A 141 -14.82 0.69 3.20
C MET A 141 -16.29 0.56 3.66
N ASP A 142 -17.15 1.45 3.14
CA ASP A 142 -18.56 1.53 3.52
C ASP A 142 -19.42 0.71 2.56
N GLY A 143 -19.50 -0.61 2.78
CA GLY A 143 -20.26 -1.50 1.91
C GLY A 143 -20.95 -2.66 2.61
N ASP A 144 -21.78 -3.37 1.85
CA ASP A 144 -22.52 -4.55 2.31
C ASP A 144 -21.55 -5.69 2.63
N LEU A 145 -20.54 -5.89 1.78
CA LEU A 145 -19.50 -6.89 1.92
C LEU A 145 -18.12 -6.26 1.89
N VAL A 146 -17.39 -6.38 2.99
CA VAL A 146 -15.97 -6.01 3.09
C VAL A 146 -15.14 -7.28 3.26
N LYS A 147 -14.15 -7.48 2.41
CA LYS A 147 -13.21 -8.60 2.51
C LYS A 147 -11.79 -8.09 2.68
N VAL A 148 -11.08 -8.64 3.64
CA VAL A 148 -9.69 -8.30 3.92
C VAL A 148 -8.90 -9.60 4.01
N SER A 149 -8.05 -9.84 3.02
CA SER A 149 -7.14 -10.98 2.98
C SER A 149 -5.71 -10.48 3.20
N THR A 150 -4.95 -11.14 4.07
CA THR A 150 -3.53 -10.84 4.24
C THR A 150 -2.74 -12.12 4.39
N VAL A 151 -1.99 -12.48 3.36
CA VAL A 151 -1.11 -13.65 3.33
C VAL A 151 0.37 -13.24 3.37
N GLY A 152 0.67 -12.00 2.98
CA GLY A 152 2.03 -11.44 3.00
C GLY A 152 2.47 -10.88 4.36
N SER A 153 3.43 -9.96 4.36
CA SER A 153 3.94 -9.32 5.58
C SER A 153 3.67 -7.82 5.59
N GLY A 154 2.74 -7.38 6.41
CA GLY A 154 2.49 -5.96 6.59
C GLY A 154 1.18 -5.67 7.29
N ASP A 155 1.04 -4.41 7.67
CA ASP A 155 -0.14 -3.95 8.38
C ASP A 155 -1.25 -3.58 7.39
N VAL A 156 -2.50 -3.85 7.77
CA VAL A 156 -3.66 -3.37 7.03
C VAL A 156 -4.50 -2.53 7.97
N VAL A 157 -4.76 -1.28 7.58
CA VAL A 157 -5.48 -0.31 8.39
C VAL A 157 -6.68 0.18 7.61
N ILE A 158 -7.88 -0.12 8.12
CA ILE A 158 -9.13 0.14 7.44
C ILE A 158 -10.05 0.91 8.38
N ASN A 159 -10.41 2.11 7.96
CA ASN A 159 -11.61 2.76 8.46
C ASN A 159 -12.78 2.37 7.54
N GLY A 160 -13.96 2.14 8.08
CA GLY A 160 -15.15 1.86 7.27
C GLY A 160 -16.35 1.36 8.07
N ALA A 161 -17.52 1.43 7.44
CA ALA A 161 -18.82 1.10 8.01
C ALA A 161 -19.45 -0.16 7.38
N GLY A 162 -18.64 -1.21 7.18
CA GLY A 162 -19.08 -2.47 6.58
C GLY A 162 -20.23 -3.15 7.35
N GLN A 163 -21.21 -3.70 6.62
CA GLN A 163 -22.32 -4.49 7.20
C GLN A 163 -21.92 -5.94 7.46
N TYR A 164 -21.16 -6.54 6.54
CA TYR A 164 -20.57 -7.85 6.73
C TYR A 164 -19.09 -7.77 6.37
N THR A 165 -18.23 -8.15 7.30
CA THR A 165 -16.78 -8.04 7.15
C THR A 165 -16.12 -9.38 7.35
N GLU A 166 -15.42 -9.86 6.34
CA GLU A 166 -14.59 -11.06 6.40
C GLU A 166 -13.13 -10.64 6.50
N ILE A 167 -12.44 -11.15 7.53
CA ILE A 167 -11.00 -10.98 7.70
C ILE A 167 -10.37 -12.35 7.59
N PHE A 168 -9.48 -12.53 6.62
CA PHE A 168 -8.59 -13.66 6.50
C PHE A 168 -7.15 -13.19 6.65
N SER A 169 -6.40 -13.81 7.55
CA SER A 169 -5.04 -13.41 7.86
C SER A 169 -4.17 -14.63 8.10
N ALA A 170 -3.36 -15.02 7.12
CA ALA A 170 -2.38 -16.10 7.24
C ALA A 170 -0.92 -15.60 7.27
N GLY A 171 -0.70 -14.32 6.98
CA GLY A 171 0.63 -13.71 6.95
C GLY A 171 1.05 -13.03 8.27
N SER A 172 2.11 -12.22 8.20
CA SER A 172 2.61 -11.44 9.34
C SER A 172 2.10 -9.99 9.30
N GLY A 173 1.80 -9.40 10.46
CA GLY A 173 1.43 -7.98 10.58
C GLY A 173 0.20 -7.75 11.43
N ASN A 174 -0.19 -6.50 11.61
CA ASN A 174 -1.34 -6.12 12.41
C ASN A 174 -2.48 -5.62 11.53
N ARG A 175 -3.70 -5.97 11.91
CA ARG A 175 -4.91 -5.59 11.17
C ARG A 175 -5.71 -4.65 12.06
N TYR A 176 -5.96 -3.44 11.61
CA TYR A 176 -6.67 -2.42 12.36
C TYR A 176 -7.96 -2.08 11.64
N LEU A 177 -9.10 -2.32 12.28
CA LEU A 177 -10.41 -2.09 11.71
C LEU A 177 -11.18 -1.14 12.62
N SER A 178 -11.73 -0.06 12.07
CA SER A 178 -12.48 0.94 12.82
C SER A 178 -13.76 1.38 12.11
N GLY A 179 -14.85 1.54 12.87
CA GLY A 179 -16.12 2.10 12.39
C GLY A 179 -17.15 1.09 11.87
N PHE A 180 -16.84 -0.21 11.92
CA PHE A 180 -17.68 -1.27 11.34
C PHE A 180 -18.98 -1.47 12.10
N LYS A 181 -20.10 -1.64 11.36
CA LYS A 181 -21.46 -1.56 11.91
C LYS A 181 -22.19 -2.89 12.05
N GLY A 182 -21.85 -3.88 11.23
CA GLY A 182 -22.53 -5.16 11.25
C GLY A 182 -21.62 -6.31 11.71
N GLN A 183 -21.82 -7.50 11.17
CA GLN A 183 -21.11 -8.69 11.60
C GLN A 183 -19.68 -8.71 11.07
N ILE A 184 -18.73 -9.08 11.94
CA ILE A 184 -17.33 -9.28 11.61
C ILE A 184 -16.99 -10.75 11.82
N ASN A 185 -16.46 -11.40 10.79
CA ASN A 185 -16.00 -12.78 10.82
C ASN A 185 -14.47 -12.81 10.63
N VAL A 186 -13.76 -13.35 11.61
CA VAL A 186 -12.29 -13.36 11.65
C VAL A 186 -11.79 -14.78 11.47
N LYS A 187 -10.91 -14.98 10.49
CA LYS A 187 -10.07 -16.18 10.35
C LYS A 187 -8.61 -15.73 10.41
N HIS A 188 -7.99 -15.90 11.56
CA HIS A 188 -6.61 -15.47 11.81
C HIS A 188 -5.70 -16.68 12.07
N ASP A 189 -4.84 -16.99 11.11
CA ASP A 189 -3.91 -18.12 11.11
C ASP A 189 -2.44 -17.69 11.11
N GLY A 190 -2.18 -16.38 11.10
CA GLY A 190 -0.86 -15.80 10.91
C GLY A 190 -0.17 -15.34 12.20
N SER A 191 0.76 -14.40 12.01
CA SER A 191 1.44 -13.72 13.11
C SER A 191 1.08 -12.23 13.16
N GLY A 192 1.04 -11.68 14.38
CA GLY A 192 0.55 -10.32 14.65
C GLY A 192 -0.93 -10.32 15.05
N ALA A 193 -1.46 -9.17 15.47
CA ALA A 193 -2.77 -9.08 16.11
C ALA A 193 -3.85 -8.49 15.20
N VAL A 194 -5.11 -8.78 15.52
CA VAL A 194 -6.29 -8.15 14.91
C VAL A 194 -6.90 -7.19 15.93
N TYR A 195 -6.98 -5.92 15.59
CA TYR A 195 -7.53 -4.86 16.43
C TYR A 195 -8.81 -4.34 15.80
N ILE A 196 -9.92 -4.42 16.55
CA ILE A 196 -11.26 -4.11 16.04
C ILE A 196 -11.89 -3.05 16.94
N ASN A 197 -12.26 -1.92 16.35
CA ASN A 197 -13.02 -0.85 16.99
C ASN A 197 -14.39 -0.70 16.31
N PRO A 198 -15.39 -1.52 16.67
CA PRO A 198 -16.70 -1.44 16.04
C PRO A 198 -17.40 -0.10 16.31
N SER A 199 -18.47 0.20 15.59
CA SER A 199 -19.25 1.43 15.78
C SER A 199 -20.18 1.40 17.00
N SER A 200 -20.54 0.22 17.51
CA SER A 200 -21.46 0.06 18.65
C SER A 200 -21.26 -1.26 19.40
N ASP A 201 -21.85 -1.36 20.59
CA ASP A 201 -21.90 -2.58 21.41
C ASP A 201 -22.74 -3.73 20.82
N THR A 202 -23.50 -3.47 19.76
CA THR A 202 -24.36 -4.46 19.10
C THR A 202 -23.64 -5.28 18.04
N VAL A 203 -22.40 -4.90 17.69
CA VAL A 203 -21.61 -5.58 16.67
C VAL A 203 -21.15 -6.94 17.16
N ASN A 204 -21.38 -7.97 16.35
CA ASN A 204 -20.92 -9.33 16.63
C ASN A 204 -19.60 -9.60 15.92
N ILE A 205 -18.59 -10.04 16.68
CA ILE A 205 -17.27 -10.41 16.20
C ILE A 205 -17.10 -11.91 16.44
N GLY A 206 -17.19 -12.71 15.38
CA GLY A 206 -17.08 -14.17 15.43
C GLY A 206 -15.89 -14.69 14.61
N GLY A 207 -15.66 -15.99 14.69
CA GLY A 207 -14.71 -16.69 13.83
C GLY A 207 -13.71 -17.55 14.59
N VAL A 208 -12.54 -17.77 14.01
CA VAL A 208 -11.49 -18.68 14.50
C VAL A 208 -10.13 -17.99 14.48
N ASN A 209 -9.36 -18.21 15.54
CA ASN A 209 -7.97 -17.79 15.63
C ASN A 209 -7.07 -19.02 15.87
N THR A 210 -6.28 -19.37 14.87
CA THR A 210 -5.22 -20.40 14.93
C THR A 210 -3.82 -19.79 14.99
N GLY A 211 -3.71 -18.47 14.81
CA GLY A 211 -2.47 -17.71 14.81
C GLY A 211 -1.93 -17.39 16.21
N SER A 212 -0.79 -16.70 16.23
CA SER A 212 -0.09 -16.36 17.48
C SER A 212 -0.59 -15.08 18.16
N GLY A 213 -1.30 -14.20 17.43
CA GLY A 213 -1.82 -12.95 17.96
C GLY A 213 -3.19 -13.06 18.61
N ALA A 214 -3.59 -12.01 19.32
CA ALA A 214 -4.94 -11.88 19.90
C ALA A 214 -5.88 -11.12 18.96
N VAL A 215 -7.20 -11.32 19.15
CA VAL A 215 -8.23 -10.44 18.60
C VAL A 215 -8.63 -9.44 19.68
N SER A 216 -8.10 -8.22 19.60
CA SER A 216 -8.35 -7.16 20.55
C SER A 216 -9.52 -6.29 20.10
N TYR A 217 -10.47 -5.99 20.98
CA TYR A 217 -11.65 -5.22 20.63
C TYR A 217 -12.05 -4.22 21.71
N ALA A 218 -12.56 -3.05 21.32
CA ALA A 218 -12.97 -2.00 22.27
C ALA A 218 -14.42 -2.16 22.76
N GLN A 219 -15.31 -2.59 21.87
CA GLN A 219 -16.75 -2.72 22.11
C GLN A 219 -17.37 -3.79 21.20
N GLY A 220 -18.63 -4.15 21.45
CA GLY A 220 -19.31 -5.25 20.77
C GLY A 220 -19.24 -6.59 21.53
N ASN A 221 -19.73 -7.65 20.89
CA ASN A 221 -19.76 -9.01 21.41
C ASN A 221 -18.78 -9.87 20.64
N CYS A 222 -17.70 -10.29 21.30
CA CYS A 222 -16.66 -11.11 20.67
C CYS A 222 -16.78 -12.58 21.11
N THR A 223 -16.83 -13.48 20.14
CA THR A 223 -16.93 -14.94 20.31
C THR A 223 -15.93 -15.68 19.42
N VAL A 224 -14.79 -15.04 19.10
CA VAL A 224 -13.73 -15.67 18.31
C VAL A 224 -13.10 -16.77 19.17
N ARG A 225 -13.16 -18.00 18.68
CA ARG A 225 -12.59 -19.15 19.39
C ARG A 225 -11.14 -19.36 19.00
N LYS A 226 -10.31 -19.78 19.96
CA LYS A 226 -9.06 -20.45 19.60
C LYS A 226 -9.37 -21.83 19.04
N ASP A 227 -8.69 -22.22 17.97
CA ASP A 227 -8.87 -23.54 17.38
C ASP A 227 -8.20 -24.61 18.26
N PRO A 228 -8.96 -25.59 18.79
CA PRO A 228 -8.40 -26.66 19.61
C PRO A 228 -7.40 -27.53 18.85
N ASP A 229 -7.44 -27.55 17.51
CA ASP A 229 -6.56 -28.36 16.67
C ASP A 229 -5.20 -27.68 16.40
N ALA A 230 -5.00 -26.43 16.83
CA ALA A 230 -3.78 -25.64 16.59
C ALA A 230 -2.61 -25.93 17.56
N GLY A 231 -2.75 -26.87 18.51
CA GLY A 231 -1.69 -27.28 19.44
C GLY A 231 -2.14 -27.43 20.89
N PRO A 232 -1.25 -27.89 21.81
CA PRO A 232 -1.62 -28.23 23.18
C PRO A 232 -2.03 -27.00 24.00
N PRO A 233 -2.90 -27.18 25.00
CA PRO A 233 -4.29 -26.77 24.88
C PRO A 233 -4.40 -25.23 24.73
N MET A 234 -4.57 -24.75 23.50
CA MET A 234 -5.11 -23.41 23.28
C MET A 234 -6.63 -23.43 23.39
N VAL A 235 -7.15 -23.97 24.50
CA VAL A 235 -8.59 -23.96 24.80
C VAL A 235 -8.91 -22.66 25.50
N GLY A 236 -9.69 -21.79 24.85
CA GLY A 236 -10.10 -20.52 25.44
C GLY A 236 -10.62 -19.51 24.44
N ASP A 237 -10.99 -18.35 24.96
CA ASP A 237 -11.40 -17.19 24.17
C ASP A 237 -10.18 -16.56 23.47
N ALA A 238 -10.30 -16.24 22.18
CA ALA A 238 -9.29 -15.49 21.45
C ALA A 238 -9.48 -13.97 21.57
N CYS A 239 -10.59 -13.56 22.17
CA CYS A 239 -11.00 -12.19 22.33
C CYS A 239 -10.38 -11.53 23.57
N THR A 240 -9.79 -10.36 23.38
CA THR A 240 -9.27 -9.50 24.45
C THR A 240 -9.99 -8.16 24.41
N LYS A 241 -10.87 -7.88 25.38
CA LYS A 241 -11.51 -6.57 25.48
C LYS A 241 -10.51 -5.55 26.00
N VAL A 242 -10.39 -4.41 25.32
CA VAL A 242 -9.51 -3.28 25.69
C VAL A 242 -10.35 -2.02 25.89
N SER A 243 -9.83 -1.03 26.63
CA SER A 243 -10.54 0.25 26.83
C SER A 243 -10.62 1.09 25.56
N SER A 244 -9.62 0.96 24.68
CA SER A 244 -9.58 1.61 23.38
C SER A 244 -8.64 0.83 22.46
N VAL A 245 -9.01 0.71 21.19
CA VAL A 245 -8.08 0.28 20.14
C VAL A 245 -7.35 1.50 19.61
N SER A 246 -6.02 1.53 19.79
CA SER A 246 -5.18 2.57 19.20
C SER A 246 -4.87 2.18 17.75
N VAL A 247 -5.54 2.83 16.80
CA VAL A 247 -5.17 2.74 15.39
C VAL A 247 -3.94 3.63 15.20
N PRO A 248 -2.80 3.11 14.74
CA PRO A 248 -1.60 3.92 14.57
C PRO A 248 -1.88 5.10 13.64
N LYS A 249 -1.22 6.23 13.87
CA LYS A 249 -1.30 7.36 12.93
C LYS A 249 -0.69 6.91 11.60
N GLN A 250 -1.50 6.96 10.56
CA GLN A 250 -1.08 6.53 9.23
C GLN A 250 -0.48 7.71 8.48
N THR A 251 0.84 7.75 8.39
CA THR A 251 1.55 8.62 7.46
C THR A 251 2.19 7.76 6.38
N VAL A 252 1.87 8.06 5.12
CA VAL A 252 2.49 7.44 3.96
C VAL A 252 3.30 8.49 3.22
N TYR A 253 4.43 8.06 2.70
CA TYR A 253 5.38 8.93 2.02
C TYR A 253 5.64 8.41 0.63
N TRP A 254 5.94 9.31 -0.30
CA TRP A 254 6.41 8.91 -1.61
C TRP A 254 7.74 8.16 -1.50
N THR A 255 7.91 7.13 -2.31
CA THR A 255 9.20 6.43 -2.40
C THR A 255 10.27 7.40 -2.87
N CYS A 256 11.40 7.45 -2.18
CA CYS A 256 12.55 8.26 -2.56
C CYS A 256 13.83 7.53 -2.18
N GLY A 257 14.90 7.72 -2.95
CA GLY A 257 16.19 7.12 -2.63
C GLY A 257 16.15 5.60 -2.68
N ILE A 258 15.70 5.04 -3.82
CA ILE A 258 15.54 3.60 -4.01
C ILE A 258 16.45 3.09 -5.13
N ALA A 259 17.01 1.90 -4.95
CA ALA A 259 17.60 1.08 -6.00
C ALA A 259 16.93 -0.30 -5.98
N VAL A 260 16.45 -0.73 -7.13
CA VAL A 260 15.72 -1.97 -7.35
C VAL A 260 16.51 -2.86 -8.28
N LYS A 261 16.58 -4.15 -7.94
CA LYS A 261 17.12 -5.19 -8.80
C LYS A 261 16.09 -6.29 -9.02
N GLY A 262 15.94 -6.73 -10.27
CA GLY A 262 14.98 -7.77 -10.67
C GLY A 262 13.55 -7.26 -10.85
N ASP A 263 12.63 -8.21 -11.06
CA ASP A 263 11.26 -7.93 -11.48
C ASP A 263 10.26 -8.09 -10.32
N TYR A 264 9.29 -7.19 -10.26
CA TYR A 264 8.07 -7.32 -9.47
C TYR A 264 6.90 -7.49 -10.43
N ALA A 265 6.35 -8.70 -10.49
CA ALA A 265 5.31 -9.09 -11.44
C ALA A 265 4.14 -9.81 -10.74
N CYS A 266 2.91 -9.53 -11.16
CA CYS A 266 1.67 -9.99 -10.52
C CYS A 266 1.32 -11.46 -10.78
N GLY A 267 2.16 -12.18 -11.53
CA GLY A 267 2.02 -13.61 -11.81
C GLY A 267 3.01 -14.50 -11.09
N GLY A 268 3.86 -13.94 -10.21
CA GLY A 268 4.91 -14.68 -9.52
C GLY A 268 5.97 -15.23 -10.49
N GLY A 269 6.94 -14.42 -10.90
CA GLY A 269 8.06 -14.92 -11.70
C GLY A 269 8.84 -13.83 -12.44
N GLY A 270 9.87 -13.29 -11.80
CA GLY A 270 10.99 -12.71 -12.53
C GLY A 270 11.91 -13.84 -13.03
N LEU A 271 12.35 -13.79 -14.28
CA LEU A 271 13.29 -14.78 -14.83
C LEU A 271 14.71 -14.68 -14.19
N GLY A 272 14.95 -13.66 -13.36
CA GLY A 272 16.26 -13.29 -12.80
C GLY A 272 16.51 -13.62 -11.32
N GLY A 273 15.65 -14.39 -10.66
CA GLY A 273 15.71 -14.63 -9.21
C GLY A 273 14.86 -13.66 -8.39
N PRO A 274 14.84 -13.76 -7.04
CA PRO A 274 14.02 -12.89 -6.22
C PRO A 274 14.50 -11.44 -6.35
N PRO A 275 13.59 -10.47 -6.54
CA PRO A 275 13.98 -9.08 -6.63
C PRO A 275 14.48 -8.59 -5.26
N SER A 276 15.23 -7.51 -5.29
CA SER A 276 15.76 -6.88 -4.08
C SER A 276 15.69 -5.37 -4.17
N ILE A 277 15.57 -4.74 -3.01
CA ILE A 277 15.56 -3.29 -2.87
C ILE A 277 16.68 -2.90 -1.91
N SER A 278 17.38 -1.83 -2.25
CA SER A 278 18.27 -1.13 -1.33
C SER A 278 17.95 0.36 -1.32
N SER A 279 18.26 1.00 -0.19
CA SER A 279 18.13 2.45 -0.04
C SER A 279 19.38 3.14 -0.59
N ILE A 280 19.19 4.22 -1.34
CA ILE A 280 20.22 5.17 -1.75
C ILE A 280 19.85 6.58 -1.25
N PRO A 281 20.76 7.57 -1.25
CA PRO A 281 20.43 8.92 -0.80
C PRO A 281 19.28 9.56 -1.60
N CYS A 282 18.29 10.08 -0.89
CA CYS A 282 17.19 10.87 -1.46
C CYS A 282 17.66 12.32 -1.75
N SER A 283 17.37 12.86 -2.94
CA SER A 283 17.81 14.18 -3.42
C SER A 283 17.14 15.35 -2.69
N THR A 284 15.97 15.11 -2.09
CA THR A 284 15.27 16.09 -1.26
C THR A 284 15.70 15.94 0.21
N GLN A 285 16.86 16.51 0.56
CA GLN A 285 17.30 16.64 1.95
C GLN A 285 16.49 17.73 2.67
N GLN A 286 15.34 17.37 3.24
CA GLN A 286 14.81 17.94 4.50
C GLN A 286 13.87 16.88 5.10
N ASN A 287 14.39 16.10 6.06
CA ASN A 287 13.65 15.02 6.75
C ASN A 287 13.00 13.94 5.85
N GLY A 288 13.53 13.78 4.62
CA GLY A 288 13.55 12.53 3.86
C GLY A 288 12.22 11.91 3.42
N LEU A 289 11.10 12.59 3.62
CA LEU A 289 9.79 11.98 3.51
C LEU A 289 8.78 13.02 2.98
N VAL A 290 8.51 13.01 1.67
CA VAL A 290 7.43 13.82 1.08
C VAL A 290 6.12 13.11 1.41
N MET A 291 5.33 13.67 2.32
CA MET A 291 4.04 13.09 2.68
C MET A 291 3.15 12.97 1.45
N MET A 292 2.56 11.78 1.26
CA MET A 292 1.30 11.69 0.55
C MET A 292 0.30 12.45 1.43
N THR A 293 -0.15 13.61 0.97
CA THR A 293 -1.17 14.37 1.69
C THR A 293 -2.47 13.60 1.66
N THR A 294 -2.72 12.77 2.67
CA THR A 294 -4.05 12.27 3.02
C THR A 294 -4.70 13.33 3.91
N GLN A 295 -5.83 13.89 3.48
CA GLN A 295 -6.63 14.71 4.38
C GLN A 295 -7.41 13.76 5.28
N THR A 296 -6.85 13.43 6.45
CA THR A 296 -7.66 12.88 7.54
C THR A 296 -8.46 14.02 8.17
N SER A 297 -9.74 14.13 7.80
CA SER A 297 -10.75 14.89 8.56
C SER A 297 -11.38 14.01 9.63
#